data_AF-A0A0F5VAG3-F1
#
_entry.id   AF-A0A0F5VAG3-F1
#
_cell.length_a   1.000
_cell.length_b   1.000
_cell.length_c   1.000
_cell.angle_alpha   90.00
_cell.angle_beta   90.00
_cell.angle_gamma   90.00
#
_symmetry.space_group_name_H-M   'P 1'
#
loop_
_entity.id
_entity.type
_entity.pdbx_description
1 polymer ?
#
loop_
_entity_poly.entity_id
_entity_poly.type
_entity_poly.pdbx_seq_one_letter_code
_entity_poly.pdbx_strand_id
1 'polypeptide(L)'
;MKETWRLPDLHDWEISTIHVDPYLRIVDISLREPNQGQAMMCHLSGVKQYHGSGMMLQNVILDACIFSEETPSDDLNYCKKKLGISVIDIDCFILYIEPSVGMEIICYFQTLEINFNNS
;
A
#
# COMPACT_ATOMS: atom_id res chain seq x y z
N MET A 1 -20.22 12.09 -2.78
CA MET A 1 -18.87 12.57 -2.40
C MET A 1 -18.01 11.33 -2.24
N LYS A 2 -17.00 11.12 -3.10
CA LYS A 2 -16.05 10.03 -2.92
C LYS A 2 -15.01 10.50 -1.92
N GLU A 3 -14.95 9.86 -0.77
CA GLU A 3 -13.91 10.11 0.23
C GLU A 3 -12.54 9.88 -0.44
N THR A 4 -11.70 10.90 -0.43
CA THR A 4 -10.28 10.75 -0.76
C THR A 4 -9.68 10.01 0.42
N TRP A 5 -9.51 8.70 0.29
CA TRP A 5 -8.90 7.85 1.30
C TRP A 5 -7.50 8.39 1.58
N ARG A 6 -7.31 9.01 2.74
CA ARG A 6 -5.98 9.36 3.25
C ARG A 6 -5.59 8.30 4.24
N LEU A 7 -4.46 7.65 3.98
CA LEU A 7 -3.78 6.88 5.00
C LEU A 7 -3.41 7.80 6.17
N PRO A 8 -3.28 7.27 7.39
CA PRO A 8 -2.57 7.99 8.45
C PRO A 8 -1.13 8.29 7.99
N ASP A 9 -0.46 9.21 8.69
CA ASP A 9 0.97 9.39 8.46
C ASP A 9 1.72 8.12 8.88
N LEU A 10 2.37 7.49 7.90
CA LEU A 10 3.11 6.24 8.05
C LEU A 10 4.62 6.46 8.00
N HIS A 11 5.11 7.70 7.97
CA HIS A 11 6.54 7.96 8.02
C HIS A 11 7.16 7.29 9.25
N ASP A 12 8.31 6.63 9.06
CA ASP A 12 9.02 5.83 10.07
C ASP A 12 8.28 4.56 10.56
N TRP A 13 7.07 4.25 10.08
CA TRP A 13 6.43 2.96 10.40
C TRP A 13 7.16 1.81 9.73
N GLU A 14 7.12 0.64 10.36
CA GLU A 14 7.78 -0.57 9.86
C GLU A 14 6.79 -1.56 9.26
N ILE A 15 7.08 -2.04 8.05
CA ILE A 15 6.38 -3.18 7.47
C ILE A 15 6.89 -4.46 8.13
N SER A 16 6.05 -5.04 8.97
CA SER A 16 6.37 -6.26 9.74
C SER A 16 6.04 -7.54 8.97
N THR A 17 4.97 -7.56 8.20
CA THR A 17 4.55 -8.73 7.42
C THR A 17 3.75 -8.29 6.20
N ILE A 18 3.96 -8.98 5.08
CA ILE A 18 3.06 -8.94 3.94
C ILE A 18 2.56 -10.35 3.66
N HIS A 19 1.25 -10.49 3.53
CA HIS A 19 0.63 -11.70 3.03
C HIS A 19 -0.05 -11.40 1.69
N VAL A 20 0.21 -12.22 0.68
CA VAL A 20 -0.39 -12.08 -0.66
C VAL A 20 -1.11 -13.38 -0.99
N ASP A 21 -2.42 -13.28 -1.19
CA ASP A 21 -3.25 -14.39 -1.66
C ASP A 21 -3.76 -14.08 -3.09
N PRO A 22 -3.17 -14.71 -4.12
CA PRO A 22 -3.60 -14.48 -5.50
C PRO A 22 -4.94 -15.14 -5.84
N TYR A 23 -5.36 -16.16 -5.09
CA TYR A 23 -6.64 -16.86 -5.33
C TYR A 23 -7.79 -16.02 -4.79
N LEU A 24 -7.66 -15.50 -3.58
CA LEU A 24 -8.64 -14.63 -2.96
C LEU A 24 -8.52 -13.17 -3.43
N ARG A 25 -7.44 -12.83 -4.13
CA ARG A 25 -7.12 -11.47 -4.61
C ARG A 25 -7.00 -10.48 -3.46
N ILE A 26 -6.18 -10.85 -2.47
CA ILE A 26 -5.98 -10.10 -1.24
C ILE A 26 -4.49 -9.82 -1.03
N VAL A 27 -4.20 -8.64 -0.47
CA VAL A 27 -2.89 -8.30 0.09
C VAL A 27 -3.11 -7.73 1.49
N ASP A 28 -2.52 -8.36 2.49
CA ASP A 28 -2.49 -7.85 3.86
C ASP A 28 -1.11 -7.28 4.17
N ILE A 29 -1.06 -6.06 4.68
CA ILE A 29 0.17 -5.38 5.08
C ILE A 29 0.06 -5.05 6.57
N SER A 30 0.86 -5.73 7.38
CA SER A 30 0.95 -5.48 8.81
C SER A 30 2.06 -4.48 9.09
N LEU A 31 1.70 -3.37 9.73
CA LEU A 31 2.58 -2.26 10.06
C LEU A 31 2.70 -2.11 11.57
N ARG A 32 3.86 -1.66 12.04
CA ARG A 32 4.13 -1.36 13.44
C ARG A 32 4.76 0.02 13.58
N GLU A 33 4.25 0.81 14.51
CA GLU A 33 4.90 2.06 14.90
C GLU A 33 6.07 1.75 15.86
N PRO A 34 7.30 2.18 15.56
CA PRO A 34 8.49 1.80 16.34
C PRO A 34 8.46 2.27 17.80
N ASN A 35 7.81 3.42 18.08
CA ASN A 35 7.92 4.09 19.39
C ASN A 35 6.72 3.87 20.33
N GLN A 36 5.52 3.62 19.81
CA GLN A 36 4.31 3.52 20.63
C GLN A 36 3.74 2.09 20.68
N GLY A 37 4.32 1.15 19.92
CA GLY A 37 3.85 -0.23 19.86
C GLY A 37 2.49 -0.38 19.18
N GLN A 38 1.95 0.68 18.56
CA GLN A 38 0.74 0.59 17.76
C GLN A 38 0.96 -0.36 16.59
N ALA A 39 -0.04 -1.20 16.33
CA ALA A 39 -0.05 -2.09 15.18
C ALA A 39 -1.26 -1.76 14.31
N MET A 40 -1.02 -1.74 13.00
CA MET A 40 -2.06 -1.50 12.00
C MET A 40 -2.00 -2.59 10.94
N MET A 41 -3.16 -3.00 10.45
CA MET A 41 -3.27 -3.91 9.32
C MET A 41 -4.03 -3.21 8.21
N CYS A 42 -3.39 -3.08 7.05
CA CYS A 42 -4.03 -2.68 5.80
C CYS A 42 -4.45 -3.94 5.04
N HIS A 43 -5.76 -4.18 4.95
CA HIS A 43 -6.34 -5.26 4.16
C HIS A 43 -6.80 -4.71 2.81
N LEU A 44 -6.16 -5.15 1.74
CA LEU A 44 -6.47 -4.75 0.36
C LEU A 44 -7.20 -5.90 -0.32
N SER A 45 -8.41 -5.66 -0.82
CA SER A 45 -9.21 -6.67 -1.51
C SER A 45 -9.59 -6.26 -2.94
N GLY A 46 -9.92 -7.26 -3.75
CA GLY A 46 -10.11 -7.07 -5.20
C GLY A 46 -8.79 -6.73 -5.90
N VAL A 47 -7.66 -7.25 -5.39
CA VAL A 47 -6.32 -6.99 -5.93
C VAL A 47 -6.21 -7.56 -7.35
N LYS A 48 -5.90 -6.69 -8.31
CA LYS A 48 -5.72 -7.05 -9.72
C LYS A 48 -4.26 -7.24 -10.07
N GLN A 49 -3.39 -6.39 -9.52
CA GLN A 49 -1.94 -6.46 -9.71
C GLN A 49 -1.23 -6.07 -8.41
N TYR A 50 -0.10 -6.73 -8.15
CA TYR A 50 0.76 -6.47 -7.01
C TYR A 50 2.22 -6.50 -7.45
N HIS A 51 3.00 -5.54 -6.97
CA HIS A 51 4.45 -5.50 -7.10
C HIS A 51 5.05 -5.26 -5.71
N GLY A 52 6.01 -6.10 -5.34
CA GLY A 52 6.88 -5.89 -4.20
C GLY A 52 8.32 -6.02 -4.65
N SER A 53 9.21 -5.11 -4.22
CA SER A 53 10.64 -5.22 -4.51
C SER A 53 11.49 -5.02 -3.25
N GLY A 54 12.62 -5.72 -3.17
CA GLY A 54 13.50 -5.71 -2.01
C GLY A 54 13.05 -6.66 -0.89
N MET A 55 14.00 -7.37 -0.28
CA MET A 55 13.84 -8.07 0.99
C MET A 55 15.07 -7.79 1.83
N MET A 56 14.94 -6.89 2.80
CA MET A 56 15.99 -6.56 3.77
C MET A 56 15.48 -6.80 5.19
N LEU A 57 16.40 -6.77 6.16
CA LEU A 57 16.10 -6.94 7.59
C LEU A 57 15.22 -5.81 8.18
N GLN A 58 15.14 -4.65 7.50
CA GLN A 58 14.36 -3.48 7.91
C GLN A 58 13.52 -2.98 6.73
N ASN A 59 12.25 -2.67 6.97
CA ASN A 59 11.30 -2.16 5.98
C ASN A 59 10.62 -0.91 6.52
N VAL A 60 11.35 0.20 6.56
CA VAL A 60 10.86 1.48 7.10
C VAL A 60 10.20 2.26 5.97
N ILE A 61 9.01 2.79 6.23
CA ILE A 61 8.23 3.58 5.28
C ILE A 61 8.75 5.02 5.26
N LEU A 62 9.05 5.53 4.05
CA LEU A 62 9.31 6.95 3.81
C LEU A 62 8.00 7.69 3.56
N ASP A 63 7.16 7.15 2.70
CA ASP A 63 5.87 7.75 2.37
C ASP A 63 4.87 6.65 1.94
N ALA A 64 3.57 6.95 2.06
CA ALA A 64 2.50 6.08 1.62
C ALA A 64 1.37 6.89 0.98
N CYS A 65 1.07 6.57 -0.29
CA CYS A 65 0.12 7.29 -1.12
C CYS A 65 -0.95 6.37 -1.69
N ILE A 66 -2.18 6.88 -1.84
CA ILE A 66 -3.26 6.23 -2.58
C ILE A 66 -3.64 7.10 -3.76
N PHE A 67 -3.57 6.52 -4.96
CA PHE A 67 -3.90 7.20 -6.21
C PHE A 67 -5.22 6.71 -6.79
N SER A 68 -5.93 7.65 -7.40
CA SER A 68 -7.07 7.40 -8.31
C SER A 68 -6.73 7.93 -9.71
N GLU A 69 -7.59 7.67 -10.70
CA GLU A 69 -7.36 8.10 -12.09
C GLU A 69 -7.14 9.63 -12.23
N GLU A 70 -7.74 10.43 -11.34
CA GLU A 70 -7.75 11.89 -11.43
C GLU A 70 -6.47 12.56 -10.88
N THR A 71 -5.51 11.79 -10.34
CA THR A 71 -4.32 12.35 -9.68
C THR A 71 -3.14 12.50 -10.64
N PRO A 72 -2.78 13.70 -11.13
CA PRO A 72 -1.54 13.88 -11.88
C PRO A 72 -0.33 13.78 -10.94
N SER A 73 0.50 12.75 -11.12
CA SER A 73 1.72 12.53 -10.33
C SER A 73 2.75 11.69 -11.10
N ASP A 74 4.03 12.01 -10.92
CA ASP A 74 5.14 11.20 -11.44
C ASP A 74 5.17 9.81 -10.77
N ASP A 75 4.83 9.74 -9.49
CA ASP A 75 4.72 8.48 -8.73
C ASP A 75 3.57 7.62 -9.26
N LEU A 76 2.46 8.23 -9.65
CA LEU A 76 1.37 7.50 -10.28
C LEU A 76 1.83 6.88 -11.61
N ASN A 77 2.52 7.65 -12.44
CA ASN A 77 3.07 7.16 -13.72
C ASN A 77 4.07 6.03 -13.50
N TYR A 78 4.92 6.16 -12.48
CA TYR A 78 5.85 5.12 -12.05
C TYR A 78 5.10 3.84 -11.62
N CYS A 79 4.07 3.97 -10.79
CA CYS A 79 3.28 2.84 -10.33
C CYS A 79 2.58 2.10 -11.49
N LYS A 80 1.95 2.85 -12.40
CA LYS A 80 1.33 2.31 -13.61
C LYS A 80 2.33 1.49 -14.44
N LYS A 81 3.54 2.03 -14.63
CA LYS A 81 4.63 1.34 -15.33
C LYS A 81 5.06 0.06 -14.61
N LYS A 82 5.22 0.07 -13.29
CA LYS A 82 5.62 -1.11 -12.50
C LYS A 82 4.55 -2.21 -12.51
N LEU A 83 3.28 -1.82 -12.49
CA LEU A 83 2.15 -2.76 -12.56
C LEU A 83 1.81 -3.22 -13.98
N GLY A 84 2.38 -2.59 -15.01
CA GLY A 84 2.09 -2.90 -16.42
C GLY A 84 0.68 -2.49 -16.85
N ILE A 85 0.13 -1.42 -16.27
CA ILE A 85 -1.20 -0.89 -16.58
C ILE A 85 -1.11 0.51 -17.18
N SER A 86 -2.04 0.88 -18.04
CA SER A 86 -2.12 2.23 -18.65
C SER A 86 -3.18 3.11 -17.99
N VAL A 87 -4.28 2.50 -17.54
CA VAL A 87 -5.47 3.16 -16.99
C VAL A 87 -5.86 2.51 -15.67
N ILE A 88 -6.38 3.31 -14.74
CA ILE A 88 -7.00 2.83 -13.50
C ILE A 88 -8.48 2.62 -13.80
N ASP A 89 -8.99 1.42 -13.56
CA ASP A 89 -10.41 1.13 -13.77
C ASP A 89 -11.26 1.91 -12.77
N ILE A 90 -12.54 2.10 -13.13
CA ILE A 90 -13.54 2.70 -12.25
C ILE A 90 -13.55 1.94 -10.91
N ASP A 91 -13.60 2.70 -9.82
CA ASP A 91 -13.64 2.22 -8.44
C ASP A 91 -12.44 1.36 -8.02
N CYS A 92 -11.30 1.54 -8.71
CA CYS A 92 -10.04 0.95 -8.32
C CYS A 92 -9.01 2.02 -7.94
N PHE A 93 -8.03 1.62 -7.15
CA PHE A 93 -7.03 2.51 -6.55
C PHE A 93 -5.66 1.86 -6.58
N ILE A 94 -4.62 2.67 -6.59
CA ILE A 94 -3.23 2.21 -6.44
C ILE A 94 -2.71 2.66 -5.09
N LEU A 95 -2.28 1.71 -4.26
CA LEU A 95 -1.48 1.97 -3.07
C LEU A 95 -0.02 1.93 -3.47
N TYR A 96 0.72 2.97 -3.11
CA TYR A 96 2.17 3.01 -3.20
C TYR A 96 2.74 3.25 -1.80
N ILE A 97 3.62 2.36 -1.35
CA ILE A 97 4.42 2.55 -0.15
C ILE A 97 5.86 2.65 -0.58
N GLU A 98 6.41 3.86 -0.41
CA GLU A 98 7.80 4.17 -0.70
C GLU A 98 8.67 3.75 0.51
N PRO A 99 9.70 2.93 0.30
CA PRO A 99 10.60 2.55 1.37
C PRO A 99 11.62 3.66 1.62
N SER A 100 11.80 4.03 2.89
CA SER A 100 13.01 4.72 3.34
C SER A 100 14.20 3.76 3.25
N VAL A 101 13.99 2.52 3.69
CA VAL A 101 14.90 1.39 3.54
C VAL A 101 14.06 0.12 3.37
N GLY A 102 14.50 -0.79 2.49
CA GLY A 102 13.91 -2.12 2.37
C GLY A 102 12.96 -2.27 1.20
N MET A 103 11.69 -2.53 1.50
CA MET A 103 10.72 -3.04 0.51
C MET A 103 9.78 -1.97 -0.05
N GLU A 104 9.78 -1.83 -1.37
CA GLU A 104 8.78 -1.07 -2.12
C GLU A 104 7.53 -1.91 -2.30
N ILE A 105 6.34 -1.32 -2.09
CA ILE A 105 5.05 -1.97 -2.34
C ILE A 105 4.20 -1.12 -3.27
N ILE A 106 3.70 -1.73 -4.34
CA ILE A 106 2.73 -1.12 -5.24
C ILE A 106 1.59 -2.12 -5.42
N CYS A 107 0.37 -1.74 -5.07
CA CYS A 107 -0.80 -2.61 -5.16
C CYS A 107 -1.95 -1.92 -5.87
N TYR A 108 -2.57 -2.60 -6.83
CA TYR A 108 -3.75 -2.12 -7.55
C TYR A 108 -4.98 -2.94 -7.13
N PHE A 109 -5.95 -2.28 -6.50
CA PHE A 109 -7.00 -2.91 -5.69
C PHE A 109 -8.33 -2.15 -5.78
N GLN A 110 -9.39 -2.68 -5.16
CA GLN A 110 -10.73 -2.08 -5.15
C GLN A 110 -11.10 -1.49 -3.79
N THR A 111 -10.84 -2.24 -2.70
CA THR A 111 -11.22 -1.84 -1.35
C THR A 111 -10.00 -1.89 -0.43
N LEU A 112 -9.87 -0.88 0.43
CA LEU A 112 -8.91 -0.84 1.54
C LEU A 112 -9.67 -0.81 2.85
N GLU A 113 -9.34 -1.72 3.75
CA GLU A 113 -9.79 -1.72 5.14
C GLU A 113 -8.58 -1.53 6.06
N ILE A 114 -8.69 -0.60 7.01
CA ILE A 114 -7.63 -0.31 7.97
C ILE A 114 -8.11 -0.74 9.35
N ASN A 115 -7.36 -1.64 9.97
CA ASN A 115 -7.64 -2.15 11.31
C ASN A 115 -6.50 -1.77 12.27
N PHE A 116 -6.83 -1.06 13.34
CA PHE A 116 -5.88 -0.77 14.41
C PHE A 116 -5.99 -1.84 15.50
N ASN A 117 -4.90 -2.58 15.72
CA ASN A 117 -4.81 -3.54 16.81
C ASN A 117 -4.25 -2.82 18.03
N ASN A 118 -5.13 -2.39 18.91
CA ASN A 118 -4.75 -1.93 20.25
C ASN A 118 -4.36 -3.17 21.06
N SER A 119 -3.06 -3.45 21.13
CA SER A 119 -2.51 -4.50 21.99
C SER A 119 -2.54 -4.07 23.46
#